data_AF-A0A3B9KKF4-F1
#
_entry.id   AF-A0A3B9KKF4-F1
#
_cell.length_a   1.000
_cell.length_b   1.000
_cell.length_c   1.000
_cell.angle_alpha   90.00
_cell.angle_beta   90.00
_cell.angle_gamma   90.00
#
_symmetry.space_group_name_H-M   'P 1'
#
loop_
_entity.id
_entity.type
_entity.pdbx_description
1 polymer ?
#
loop_
_entity_poly.entity_id
_entity_poly.type
_entity_poly.pdbx_seq_one_letter_code
_entity_poly.pdbx_strand_id
1 'polypeptide(L)'
;MFFYLLAYVLFMTGAMLALINFGYELSLWFLGLGWVLEVTLNLLLWLKSKQIPRLMRTSWPKAAHIIALAAFPLMMFFRMKADMTIFGLLLIFCVILWSFSLINLRRSPSGFMEES
;
A
#
# COMPACT_ATOMS: atom_id res chain seq x y z
N MET A 1 0.90 -5.84 -13.14
CA MET A 1 0.71 -4.37 -13.16
C MET A 1 -0.74 -3.98 -12.87
N PHE A 2 -1.73 -4.55 -13.57
CA PHE A 2 -3.17 -4.31 -13.34
C PHE A 2 -3.60 -4.46 -11.87
N PHE A 3 -3.25 -5.58 -11.21
CA PHE A 3 -3.65 -5.82 -9.82
C PHE A 3 -3.05 -4.83 -8.80
N TYR A 4 -1.82 -4.32 -9.04
CA TYR A 4 -1.23 -3.28 -8.20
C TYR A 4 -1.96 -1.94 -8.36
N LEU A 5 -2.37 -1.62 -9.59
CA LEU A 5 -3.14 -0.42 -9.88
C LEU A 5 -4.55 -0.51 -9.27
N LEU A 6 -5.15 -1.69 -9.31
CA LEU A 6 -6.43 -1.98 -8.64
C LEU A 6 -6.30 -1.83 -7.12
N ALA A 7 -5.30 -2.44 -6.49
CA ALA A 7 -5.02 -2.28 -5.06
C ALA A 7 -4.82 -0.80 -4.68
N TYR A 8 -4.06 -0.06 -5.50
CA TYR A 8 -3.86 1.38 -5.37
C TYR A 8 -5.19 2.15 -5.35
N VAL A 9 -6.03 1.95 -6.36
CA VAL A 9 -7.31 2.64 -6.48
C VAL A 9 -8.24 2.30 -5.31
N LEU A 10 -8.36 1.02 -4.95
CA LEU A 10 -9.18 0.58 -3.81
C LEU A 10 -8.77 1.27 -2.50
N PHE A 11 -7.48 1.33 -2.22
CA PHE A 11 -6.97 1.97 -1.01
C PHE A 11 -7.17 3.48 -1.03
N MET A 12 -6.89 4.16 -2.15
CA MET A 12 -7.07 5.61 -2.26
C MET A 12 -8.53 6.01 -2.14
N THR A 13 -9.44 5.25 -2.76
CA THR A 13 -10.88 5.43 -2.59
C THR A 13 -11.29 5.22 -1.14
N GLY A 14 -10.82 4.15 -0.50
CA GLY A 14 -11.07 3.88 0.92
C GLY A 14 -10.54 4.99 1.84
N ALA A 15 -9.33 5.48 1.59
CA ALA A 15 -8.70 6.55 2.35
C ALA A 15 -9.46 7.87 2.22
N MET A 16 -9.86 8.25 1.00
CA MET A 16 -10.67 9.44 0.77
C MET A 16 -12.02 9.33 1.49
N LEU A 17 -12.69 8.18 1.40
CA LEU A 17 -13.97 7.94 2.06
C LEU A 17 -13.84 7.96 3.59
N ALA A 18 -12.74 7.44 4.12
CA ALA A 18 -12.43 7.43 5.55
C ALA A 18 -12.13 8.83 6.10
N LEU A 19 -11.49 9.70 5.31
CA LEU A 19 -11.26 11.11 5.68
C LEU A 19 -12.54 11.93 5.69
N ILE A 20 -13.45 11.69 4.75
CA ILE A 20 -14.73 12.42 4.66
C ILE A 20 -15.69 11.98 5.77
N ASN A 21 -15.78 10.67 6.05
CA ASN A 21 -16.79 10.11 6.95
C ASN A 21 -16.20 9.55 8.26
N PHE A 22 -15.01 9.99 8.67
CA PHE A 22 -14.34 9.58 9.91
C PHE A 22 -14.29 8.05 10.13
N GLY A 23 -13.89 7.30 9.10
CA GLY A 23 -13.78 5.84 9.20
C GLY A 23 -15.13 5.13 9.27
N TYR A 24 -16.08 5.55 8.43
CA TYR A 24 -17.31 4.83 8.11
C TYR A 24 -17.00 3.40 7.67
N GLU A 25 -17.87 2.45 8.01
CA GLU A 25 -17.58 1.02 7.85
C GLU A 25 -17.19 0.64 6.42
N LEU A 26 -17.91 1.17 5.43
CA LEU A 26 -17.59 0.95 4.01
C LEU A 26 -16.16 1.39 3.64
N SER A 27 -15.68 2.50 4.21
CA SER A 27 -14.33 3.01 3.94
C SER A 27 -13.25 2.04 4.43
N LEU A 28 -13.50 1.39 5.57
CA LEU A 28 -12.61 0.39 6.15
C LEU A 28 -12.58 -0.89 5.31
N TRP A 29 -13.69 -1.27 4.69
CA TRP A 29 -13.75 -2.38 3.74
C TRP A 29 -12.89 -2.13 2.51
N PHE A 30 -12.99 -0.94 1.88
CA PHE A 30 -12.16 -0.57 0.74
C PHE A 30 -10.67 -0.51 1.09
N LEU A 31 -10.35 0.08 2.24
CA LEU A 31 -9.00 0.13 2.82
C LEU A 31 -8.42 -1.27 3.06
N GLY A 32 -9.20 -2.14 3.69
CA GLY A 32 -8.81 -3.53 3.96
C GLY A 32 -8.63 -4.35 2.70
N LEU A 33 -9.54 -4.23 1.73
CA LEU A 33 -9.42 -4.95 0.45
C LEU A 33 -8.19 -4.50 -0.34
N GLY A 34 -7.91 -3.20 -0.40
CA GLY A 34 -6.68 -2.68 -1.03
C GLY A 34 -5.41 -3.22 -0.35
N TRP A 35 -5.39 -3.23 0.98
CA TRP A 35 -4.28 -3.76 1.76
C TRP A 35 -4.09 -5.27 1.60
N VAL A 36 -5.16 -6.08 1.75
CA VAL A 36 -5.10 -7.54 1.59
C VAL A 36 -4.66 -7.91 0.18
N LEU A 37 -5.14 -7.21 -0.85
CA LEU A 37 -4.73 -7.44 -2.22
C LEU A 37 -3.24 -7.14 -2.41
N GLU A 38 -2.72 -6.05 -1.83
CA GLU A 38 -1.30 -5.72 -1.88
C GLU A 38 -0.42 -6.72 -1.11
N VAL A 39 -0.84 -7.14 0.10
CA VAL A 39 -0.18 -8.21 0.86
C VAL A 39 -0.13 -9.48 0.04
N THR A 40 -1.26 -9.86 -0.56
CA THR A 40 -1.37 -11.10 -1.36
C THR A 40 -0.44 -11.04 -2.56
N LEU A 41 -0.38 -9.92 -3.29
CA LEU A 41 0.54 -9.74 -4.42
C LEU A 41 2.00 -9.81 -3.99
N ASN A 42 2.36 -9.20 -2.86
CA ASN A 42 3.71 -9.28 -2.30
C ASN A 42 4.06 -10.69 -1.81
N LEU A 43 3.12 -11.41 -1.22
CA LEU A 43 3.29 -12.80 -0.80
C LEU A 43 3.42 -13.73 -2.00
N LEU A 44 2.65 -13.49 -3.07
CA LEU A 44 2.73 -14.22 -4.33
C LEU A 44 4.09 -13.98 -5.00
N LEU A 45 4.62 -12.75 -4.97
CA LEU A 45 5.98 -12.43 -5.37
C LEU A 45 7.04 -13.20 -4.57
N TRP A 46 6.81 -13.35 -3.26
CA TRP A 46 7.73 -14.04 -2.36
C TRP A 46 7.72 -15.57 -2.55
N LEU A 47 6.54 -16.16 -2.75
CA LEU A 47 6.37 -17.59 -3.04
C LEU A 47 6.80 -17.96 -4.47
N LYS A 48 6.67 -17.04 -5.44
CA LYS A 48 7.00 -17.33 -6.85
C LYS A 48 8.48 -17.06 -7.14
N SER A 49 9.28 -18.07 -6.83
CA SER A 49 10.57 -18.39 -7.45
C SER A 49 10.63 -17.98 -8.94
N LYS A 50 11.61 -17.12 -9.27
CA LYS A 50 12.18 -16.78 -10.60
C LYS A 50 11.37 -16.09 -11.70
N GLN A 51 10.03 -15.96 -11.67
CA GLN A 51 9.27 -15.55 -12.88
C GLN A 51 8.56 -14.18 -12.87
N ILE A 52 8.70 -13.36 -11.83
CA ILE A 52 8.17 -11.99 -11.85
C ILE A 52 9.36 -11.04 -11.76
N PRO A 53 9.48 -10.04 -12.66
CA PRO A 53 10.66 -9.18 -12.75
C PRO A 53 10.99 -8.66 -11.35
N ARG A 54 12.20 -9.01 -10.94
CA ARG A 54 12.78 -8.80 -9.62
C ARG A 54 12.76 -7.29 -9.35
N LEU A 55 11.67 -6.83 -8.73
CA LEU A 55 11.48 -5.43 -8.40
C LEU A 55 12.71 -4.95 -7.62
N MET A 56 13.34 -3.94 -8.22
CA MET A 56 14.74 -3.60 -8.07
C MET A 56 15.22 -3.61 -6.62
N ARG A 57 16.43 -4.15 -6.47
CA ARG A 57 17.22 -4.31 -5.26
C ARG A 57 17.67 -2.95 -4.70
N THR A 58 16.73 -2.16 -4.20
CA THR A 58 17.03 -0.97 -3.39
C THR A 58 16.33 -1.16 -2.04
N SER A 59 17.11 -1.26 -0.97
CA SER A 59 16.65 -1.59 0.39
C SER A 59 15.66 -0.57 0.96
N TRP A 60 15.76 0.68 0.53
CA TRP A 60 14.99 1.81 1.03
C TRP A 60 13.49 1.77 0.66
N PRO A 61 13.10 1.58 -0.61
CA PRO A 61 11.69 1.48 -0.98
C PRO A 61 11.00 0.23 -0.45
N LYS A 62 11.72 -0.89 -0.30
CA LYS A 62 11.18 -2.09 0.37
C LYS A 62 10.84 -1.82 1.83
N ALA A 63 11.73 -1.16 2.57
CA ALA A 63 11.47 -0.82 3.97
C ALA A 63 10.26 0.13 4.10
N ALA A 64 10.18 1.17 3.28
CA ALA A 64 9.04 2.09 3.28
C ALA A 64 7.71 1.38 2.99
N HIS A 65 7.72 0.40 2.07
CA HIS A 65 6.52 -0.35 1.73
C HIS A 65 6.10 -1.33 2.82
N ILE A 66 7.06 -2.00 3.47
CA ILE A 66 6.81 -2.85 4.64
C ILE A 66 6.28 -2.02 5.82
N ILE A 67 6.84 -0.82 6.04
CA ILE A 67 6.36 0.10 7.06
C ILE A 67 4.92 0.54 6.75
N ALA A 68 4.59 0.83 5.50
CA ALA A 68 3.23 1.16 5.10
C ALA A 68 2.25 -0.01 5.32
N LEU A 69 2.69 -1.24 5.02
CA LEU A 69 1.93 -2.45 5.27
C LEU A 69 1.68 -2.68 6.77
N ALA A 70 2.67 -2.41 7.63
CA ALA A 70 2.57 -2.53 9.08
C ALA A 70 1.77 -1.37 9.73
N ALA A 71 1.75 -0.20 9.10
CA ALA A 71 0.98 0.94 9.56
C ALA A 71 -0.54 0.70 9.47
N PHE A 72 -1.00 -0.18 8.56
CA PHE A 72 -2.41 -0.53 8.41
C PHE A 72 -3.04 -1.23 9.63
N PRO A 73 -2.49 -2.35 10.15
CA PRO A 73 -3.01 -2.97 11.37
C PRO A 73 -2.88 -2.05 12.59
N LEU A 74 -1.84 -1.21 12.62
CA LEU A 74 -1.68 -0.20 13.68
C LEU A 74 -2.80 0.86 13.62
N MET A 75 -3.15 1.34 12.43
CA MET A 75 -4.27 2.25 12.20
C MET A 75 -5.61 1.61 12.63
N MET A 76 -5.83 0.33 12.30
CA MET A 76 -7.02 -0.41 12.73
C MET A 76 -7.10 -0.56 14.25
N PHE A 77 -5.97 -0.77 14.92
CA PHE A 77 -5.92 -0.82 16.38
C PHE A 77 -6.37 0.50 17.01
N PHE A 78 -5.89 1.64 16.50
CA PHE A 78 -6.35 2.97 16.97
C PHE A 78 -7.81 3.25 16.63
N ARG A 79 -8.31 2.72 15.50
CA ARG A 79 -9.75 2.79 15.15
C ARG A 79 -10.63 2.03 16.15
N MET A 80 -10.19 0.86 16.62
CA MET A 80 -10.88 0.10 17.67
C MET A 80 -10.83 0.81 19.02
N LYS A 81 -9.75 1.57 19.29
CA LYS A 81 -9.63 2.44 20.46
C LYS A 81 -10.45 3.74 20.35
N ALA A 82 -11.19 3.93 19.26
CA ALA A 82 -11.98 5.13 18.92
C ALA A 82 -11.17 6.44 18.91
N ASP A 83 -9.85 6.35 18.75
CA ASP A 83 -8.95 7.51 18.75
C ASP A 83 -8.84 8.09 17.33
N MET A 84 -9.84 8.90 16.96
CA MET A 84 -10.05 9.37 15.59
C MET A 84 -8.95 10.31 15.10
N THR A 85 -8.28 11.03 16.01
CA THR A 85 -7.18 11.94 15.68
C THR A 85 -5.94 11.15 15.24
N ILE A 86 -5.57 10.13 16.03
CA ILE A 86 -4.43 9.27 15.71
C ILE A 86 -4.73 8.43 14.46
N PHE A 87 -5.96 7.91 14.34
CA PHE A 87 -6.42 7.22 13.14
C PHE A 87 -6.25 8.07 11.87
N GLY A 88 -6.71 9.31 11.88
CA GLY A 88 -6.58 10.23 10.74
C GLY A 88 -5.12 10.53 10.39
N LEU A 89 -4.26 10.77 11.39
CA LEU A 89 -2.83 10.99 11.17
C LEU A 89 -2.14 9.79 10.56
N LEU A 90 -2.40 8.58 11.08
CA LEU A 90 -1.88 7.34 10.51
C LEU A 90 -2.38 7.10 9.09
N LEU A 91 -3.64 7.43 8.81
CA LEU A 91 -4.22 7.28 7.48
C LEU A 91 -3.55 8.21 6.47
N ILE A 92 -3.35 9.48 6.83
CA ILE A 92 -2.59 10.43 5.99
C ILE A 92 -1.16 9.95 5.78
N PHE A 93 -0.49 9.48 6.84
CA PHE A 93 0.86 8.94 6.76
C PHE A 93 0.94 7.71 5.84
N CYS A 94 -0.05 6.81 5.93
CA CYS A 94 -0.19 5.65 5.05
C CYS A 94 -0.36 6.08 3.59
N VAL A 95 -1.24 7.04 3.30
CA VAL A 95 -1.45 7.57 1.94
C VAL A 95 -0.15 8.15 1.38
N ILE A 96 0.59 8.95 2.16
CA ILE A 96 1.88 9.52 1.74
C ILE A 96 2.88 8.40 1.43
N LEU A 97 3.02 7.42 2.31
CA LEU A 97 3.94 6.29 2.10
C LEU A 97 3.56 5.46 0.87
N TRP A 98 2.27 5.21 0.65
CA TRP A 98 1.77 4.47 -0.50
C TRP A 98 1.98 5.22 -1.81
N SER A 99 1.68 6.53 -1.84
CA SER A 99 1.98 7.37 -3.00
C SER A 99 3.48 7.42 -3.28
N PHE A 100 4.33 7.48 -2.25
CA PHE A 100 5.78 7.47 -2.40
C PHE A 100 6.30 6.13 -2.94
N SER A 101 5.75 5.01 -2.46
CA SER A 101 6.03 3.67 -2.99
C SER A 101 5.69 3.57 -4.48
N LEU A 102 4.53 4.07 -4.90
CA LEU A 102 4.09 4.02 -6.29
C LEU A 102 4.89 4.96 -7.21
N ILE A 103 5.24 6.16 -6.74
CA ILE A 103 6.13 7.07 -7.47
C ILE A 103 7.50 6.41 -7.66
N ASN A 104 8.04 5.77 -6.63
CA ASN A 104 9.33 5.10 -6.71
C ASN A 104 9.29 3.86 -7.62
N LEU A 105 8.16 3.13 -7.64
CA LEU A 105 7.89 2.06 -8.62
C LEU A 105 7.87 2.60 -10.06
N ARG A 106 7.26 3.77 -10.30
CA ARG A 106 7.26 4.45 -11.62
C ARG A 106 8.63 5.02 -12.00
N ARG A 107 9.40 5.51 -11.03
CA ARG A 107 10.77 6.05 -11.19
C ARG A 107 11.86 4.99 -11.32
N SER A 108 11.49 3.72 -11.29
CA SER A 108 12.35 2.60 -11.65
C SER A 108 12.11 2.12 -13.10
N PRO A 109 12.17 2.96 -14.16
CA PRO A 109 12.20 2.50 -15.55
C PRO A 109 13.64 2.22 -16.04
N SER A 110 14.62 1.95 -15.15
CA SER A 110 15.98 1.56 -15.54
C SER A 110 16.19 0.04 -15.43
N GLY A 111 15.38 -0.69 -16.19
CA GLY A 111 15.60 -2.11 -16.51
C GLY A 111 15.01 -2.48 -17.86
N PHE A 112 14.76 -1.49 -18.73
CA PHE A 112 14.22 -1.67 -20.09
C PHE A 112 15.24 -1.27 -21.18
N MET A 113 16.52 -1.25 -20.82
CA MET A 113 17.63 -1.19 -21.78
C MET A 113 18.78 -2.00 -21.22
N GLU A 114 18.80 -3.29 -21.54
CA GLU A 114 19.98 -4.13 -21.79
C GLU A 114 19.49 -5.58 -21.87
N GLU A 115 19.13 -6.00 -23.09
CA GLU A 115 19.84 -7.09 -23.76
C GLU A 115 19.42 -7.05 -25.23
N SER A 116 20.43 -6.78 -26.06
CA SER A 116 20.44 -6.88 -27.52
C SER A 116 20.19 -8.30 -28.00
#